data_AF-A0A4Y2IJ05-F1
#
_entry.id   AF-A0A4Y2IJ05-F1
#
_cell.length_a   1.000
_cell.length_b   1.000
_cell.length_c   1.000
_cell.angle_alpha   90.00
_cell.angle_beta   90.00
_cell.angle_gamma   90.00
#
_symmetry.space_group_name_H-M   'P 1'
#
loop_
_entity.id
_entity.type
_entity.pdbx_description
1 polymer ?
#
loop_
_entity_poly.entity_id
_entity_poly.type
_entity_poly.pdbx_seq_one_letter_code
_entity_poly.pdbx_strand_id
1 'polypeptide(L)'
;MKGGKDQRLASSYRPISLLPTIGKVLEKLITQRLTYHLESTNSLNDRQHGFREGKSVDTAINELLRNIKTARSDGNHVLVLSIDIKGAFDNL
;
A
#
# COMPACT_ATOMS: atom_id res chain seq x y z
N MET A 1 10.43 9.01 -11.14
CA MET A 1 11.49 9.96 -10.75
C MET A 1 11.19 10.47 -9.35
N LYS A 2 12.19 10.64 -8.47
CA LYS A 2 12.01 11.21 -7.13
C LYS A 2 12.17 12.73 -7.25
N GLY A 3 11.11 13.49 -6.97
CA GLY A 3 11.12 14.96 -7.04
C GLY A 3 12.15 15.57 -6.08
N GLY A 4 12.79 16.67 -6.50
CA GLY A 4 13.76 17.40 -5.67
C GLY A 4 15.16 16.76 -5.54
N LYS A 5 15.49 15.73 -6.32
CA LYS A 5 16.82 15.10 -6.31
C LYS A 5 17.59 15.39 -7.60
N ASP A 6 18.93 15.44 -7.49
CA ASP A 6 19.82 15.59 -8.64
C ASP A 6 19.58 14.45 -9.64
N GLN A 7 19.21 14.81 -10.87
CA GLN A 7 18.88 13.87 -11.94
C GLN A 7 20.10 13.09 -12.43
N ARG A 8 21.32 13.50 -12.07
CA ARG A 8 22.56 12.78 -12.40
C ARG A 8 22.80 11.58 -11.50
N LEU A 9 22.12 11.48 -10.36
CA LEU A 9 22.28 10.38 -9.41
C LEU A 9 21.32 9.22 -9.74
N ALA A 10 21.85 8.00 -9.85
CA ALA A 10 21.04 6.80 -10.06
C ALA A 10 19.96 6.60 -8.97
N SER A 11 20.23 7.04 -7.73
CA SER A 11 19.31 6.96 -6.60
C SER A 11 18.05 7.84 -6.72
N SER A 12 18.04 8.76 -7.70
CA SER A 12 16.91 9.64 -8.05
C SER A 12 15.83 8.94 -8.87
N TYR A 13 16.10 7.73 -9.36
CA TYR A 13 15.17 6.93 -10.14
C TYR A 13 14.55 5.81 -9.28
N ARG A 14 13.43 5.26 -9.75
CA ARG A 14 12.88 3.99 -9.28
C ARG A 14 12.97 3.05 -10.49
N PRO A 15 13.83 2.02 -10.46
CA PRO A 15 13.92 1.10 -11.58
C PRO A 15 12.59 0.36 -11.76
N ILE A 16 12.23 0.05 -13.00
CA ILE A 16 11.06 -0.77 -13.32
C ILE A 16 11.58 -2.06 -13.93
N SER A 17 11.24 -3.19 -13.31
CA SER A 17 11.53 -4.51 -13.85
C SER A 17 10.47 -4.90 -14.86
N LEU A 18 10.85 -5.02 -16.13
CA LEU A 18 9.97 -5.48 -17.19
C LEU A 18 10.14 -6.98 -17.36
N LEU A 19 9.22 -7.76 -16.80
CA LEU A 19 9.18 -9.20 -16.99
C LEU A 19 8.81 -9.55 -18.46
N PRO A 20 9.38 -10.63 -19.02
CA PRO A 20 8.88 -11.23 -20.25
C PRO A 20 7.40 -11.59 -20.12
N THR A 21 6.67 -11.69 -21.23
CA THR A 21 5.22 -11.98 -21.22
C THR A 21 4.87 -13.22 -20.40
N ILE A 22 5.64 -14.30 -20.53
CA ILE A 22 5.46 -15.53 -19.75
C ILE A 22 5.66 -15.26 -18.25
N GLY A 23 6.65 -14.43 -17.88
CA GLY A 23 6.88 -14.02 -16.50
C GLY A 23 5.70 -13.26 -15.88
N LYS A 24 5.09 -12.34 -16.64
CA LYS A 24 3.88 -11.62 -16.20
C LYS A 24 2.68 -12.55 -15.99
N VAL A 25 2.54 -13.58 -16.84
CA VAL A 25 1.49 -14.58 -16.68
C VAL A 25 1.71 -15.38 -15.39
N LEU A 26 2.94 -15.83 -15.16
CA LEU A 26 3.28 -16.57 -13.94
C LEU A 26 3.09 -15.72 -12.68
N GLU A 27 3.56 -14.47 -12.70
CA GLU A 27 3.35 -13.49 -11.62
C GLU A 27 1.86 -13.39 -11.27
N LYS A 28 1.01 -13.15 -12.27
CA LYS A 28 -0.44 -13.05 -12.09
C LYS A 28 -1.03 -14.31 -11.45
N LEU A 29 -0.64 -15.50 -11.91
CA LEU A 29 -1.13 -16.77 -11.35
C LEU A 29 -0.72 -16.94 -9.88
N ILE A 30 0.51 -16.61 -9.54
CA ILE A 30 1.01 -16.69 -8.16
C ILE A 30 0.29 -15.68 -7.28
N THR A 31 0.17 -14.42 -7.73
CA THR A 31 -0.54 -13.36 -7.00
C THR A 31 -1.98 -13.77 -6.72
N GLN A 32 -2.70 -14.28 -7.72
CA GLN A 32 -4.09 -14.74 -7.53
C GLN A 32 -4.22 -15.84 -6.48
N ARG A 33 -3.34 -16.85 -6.52
CA ARG A 33 -3.35 -17.95 -5.53
C ARG A 33 -3.03 -17.45 -4.13
N LEU A 34 -2.03 -16.58 -3.99
CA LEU A 34 -1.62 -16.03 -2.71
C LEU A 34 -2.70 -15.14 -2.11
N THR A 35 -3.27 -14.23 -2.91
CA THR A 35 -4.38 -13.37 -2.47
C THR A 35 -5.57 -14.20 -2.01
N TYR A 36 -5.98 -15.21 -2.79
CA TYR A 36 -7.08 -16.09 -2.39
C TYR A 36 -6.80 -16.78 -1.05
N HIS A 37 -5.58 -17.32 -0.87
CA HIS A 37 -5.20 -17.97 0.38
C HIS A 37 -5.25 -17.01 1.57
N LEU A 38 -4.68 -15.82 1.42
CA LEU A 38 -4.64 -14.81 2.49
C LEU A 38 -6.03 -14.30 2.89
N GLU A 39 -6.93 -14.12 1.93
CA GLU A 39 -8.32 -13.72 2.21
C GLU A 39 -9.11 -14.88 2.83
N SER A 40 -8.98 -16.10 2.30
CA SER A 40 -9.72 -17.28 2.81
C SER A 40 -9.37 -17.65 4.25
N THR A 41 -8.14 -17.33 4.68
CA THR A 41 -7.65 -17.59 6.04
C THR A 41 -7.79 -16.38 6.96
N ASN A 42 -8.33 -15.26 6.45
CA ASN A 42 -8.41 -13.98 7.15
C ASN A 42 -7.04 -13.52 7.72
N SER A 43 -5.96 -13.76 6.97
CA SER A 43 -4.59 -13.46 7.39
C SER A 43 -4.22 -11.99 7.22
N LEU A 44 -5.05 -11.18 6.55
CA LEU A 44 -4.85 -9.75 6.35
C LEU A 44 -5.63 -8.93 7.37
N ASN A 45 -5.05 -7.84 7.85
CA ASN A 45 -5.73 -6.92 8.75
C ASN A 45 -6.86 -6.18 8.02
N ASP A 46 -8.02 -6.02 8.67
CA ASP A 46 -9.17 -5.28 8.10
C ASP A 46 -8.90 -3.81 7.81
N ARG A 47 -7.92 -3.21 8.51
CA ARG A 47 -7.44 -1.84 8.29
C ARG A 47 -6.40 -1.75 7.16
N GLN A 48 -6.04 -2.85 6.51
CA GLN A 48 -5.20 -2.83 5.32
C GLN A 48 -6.06 -2.56 4.08
N HIS A 49 -5.85 -1.41 3.44
CA HIS A 49 -6.57 -1.02 2.23
C HIS A 49 -5.74 -1.18 0.95
N GLY A 50 -4.40 -1.15 1.06
CA GLY A 50 -3.51 -1.29 -0.09
C GLY A 50 -3.50 -2.72 -0.62
N PHE A 51 -3.54 -2.86 -1.95
CA PHE A 51 -3.44 -4.14 -2.67
C PHE A 51 -4.49 -5.18 -2.26
N ARG A 52 -5.66 -4.73 -1.77
CA ARG A 52 -6.73 -5.61 -1.29
C ARG A 52 -7.99 -5.44 -2.13
N GLU A 53 -8.61 -6.55 -2.50
CA GLU A 53 -9.86 -6.53 -3.27
C GLU A 53 -10.99 -5.90 -2.44
N GLY A 54 -11.84 -5.09 -3.08
CA GLY A 54 -12.93 -4.37 -2.40
C GLY A 54 -12.49 -3.22 -1.49
N LYS A 55 -11.19 -2.92 -1.38
CA LYS A 55 -10.66 -1.75 -0.66
C LYS A 55 -10.05 -0.74 -1.63
N SER A 56 -10.09 0.53 -1.27
CA SER A 56 -9.56 1.64 -2.07
C SER A 56 -9.00 2.73 -1.17
N VAL A 57 -8.40 3.75 -1.79
CA VAL A 57 -7.97 4.96 -1.08
C VAL A 57 -9.17 5.66 -0.44
N ASP A 58 -10.33 5.67 -1.10
CA ASP A 58 -11.56 6.25 -0.54
C ASP A 58 -12.02 5.51 0.70
N THR A 59 -11.96 4.16 0.72
CA THR A 59 -12.35 3.42 1.93
C THR A 59 -11.39 3.69 3.08
N ALA A 60 -10.09 3.86 2.81
CA ALA A 60 -9.08 4.22 3.80
C ALA A 60 -9.32 5.62 4.39
N ILE A 61 -9.53 6.62 3.52
CA ILE A 61 -9.80 8.00 3.94
C ILE A 61 -11.11 8.08 4.71
N ASN A 62 -12.17 7.40 4.24
CA ASN A 62 -13.46 7.38 4.92
C ASN A 62 -13.36 6.75 6.32
N GLU A 63 -12.58 5.68 6.49
CA GLU A 63 -12.32 5.08 7.80
C GLU A 63 -11.55 6.04 8.72
N LEU A 64 -10.48 6.66 8.22
CA LEU A 64 -9.72 7.67 8.97
C LEU A 64 -10.63 8.84 9.41
N LEU A 65 -11.38 9.43 8.49
CA LEU A 65 -12.26 10.56 8.79
C LEU A 65 -13.36 10.19 9.79
N ARG A 66 -13.90 8.96 9.70
CA ARG A 66 -14.86 8.46 10.70
C ARG A 66 -14.22 8.42 12.09
N ASN A 67 -13.03 7.84 12.22
CA ASN A 67 -12.32 7.76 13.50
C ASN A 67 -12.04 9.15 14.10
N ILE A 68 -11.61 10.10 13.26
CA ILE A 68 -11.37 11.49 13.68
C ILE A 68 -12.67 12.16 14.17
N LYS A 69 -13.77 11.99 13.41
CA LYS A 69 -15.07 12.58 13.76
C LYS A 69 -15.62 12.01 15.07
N THR A 70 -15.56 10.69 15.26
CA THR A 70 -16.01 10.03 16.49
C THR A 70 -15.19 10.52 17.68
N ALA A 71 -13.86 10.47 17.61
CA ALA A 71 -13.01 10.93 18.71
C ALA A 71 -13.27 12.40 19.08
N ARG A 72 -13.47 13.27 18.09
CA ARG A 72 -13.80 14.68 18.34
C ARG A 72 -15.19 14.87 18.96
N SER A 73 -16.18 14.07 18.54
CA SER A 73 -17.52 14.08 19.13
C SER A 73 -17.49 13.66 20.60
N ASP A 74 -16.59 12.75 20.95
CA ASP A 74 -16.40 12.26 22.32
C ASP A 74 -15.56 13.23 23.19
N GLY A 75 -15.18 14.40 22.64
CA GLY A 75 -14.37 15.40 23.34
C GLY A 75 -12.87 15.05 23.40
N ASN A 76 -12.42 14.01 22.70
CA ASN A 76 -11.02 13.60 22.69
C ASN A 76 -10.18 14.41 21.70
N HIS A 77 -8.89 14.56 22.00
CA HIS A 77 -7.90 15.08 21.05
C HIS A 77 -7.46 13.98 20.08
N VAL A 78 -7.16 14.37 18.84
CA VAL A 78 -6.74 13.46 17.78
C VAL A 78 -5.34 13.83 17.30
N LEU A 79 -4.45 12.84 17.27
CA LEU A 79 -3.12 12.92 16.66
C LEU A 79 -3.06 11.93 15.50
N VAL A 80 -2.61 12.39 14.33
CA VAL A 80 -2.36 11.53 13.16
C VAL A 80 -0.86 11.47 12.93
N LEU A 81 -0.31 10.24 12.96
CA LEU A 81 1.08 9.96 12.62
C LEU A 81 1.11 9.31 11.24
N SER A 82 1.85 9.91 10.30
CA SER A 82 2.07 9.36 8.97
C SER A 82 3.49 8.82 8.89
N ILE A 83 3.63 7.56 8.46
CA ILE A 83 4.90 6.84 8.36
C ILE A 83 5.04 6.36 6.92
N ASP A 84 6.23 6.55 6.33
CA ASP A 84 6.58 6.05 5.00
C ASP A 84 7.89 5.24 5.08
N ILE A 85 7.96 4.13 4.34
CA ILE A 85 9.12 3.23 4.34
C ILE A 85 10.02 3.57 3.15
N LYS A 86 11.24 4.02 3.43
CA LYS A 86 12.23 4.35 2.40
C LYS A 86 12.65 3.10 1.63
N GLY A 87 12.32 3.06 0.33
CA GLY A 87 12.73 1.97 -0.56
C GLY A 87 12.07 0.64 -0.19
N ALA A 88 10.78 0.65 0.15
CA ALA A 88 10.03 -0.52 0.59
C ALA A 88 10.16 -1.76 -0.32
N PHE A 89 10.32 -1.56 -1.64
CA PHE A 89 10.51 -2.65 -2.60
C PHE A 89 11.98 -2.91 -2.95
N ASP A 90 12.83 -1.87 -2.82
CA ASP A 90 14.25 -1.95 -3.19
C ASP A 90 15.10 -2.62 -2.09
N ASN A 91 14.59 -2.64 -0.84
CA ASN A 91 15.29 -3.14 0.35
C ASN A 91 14.60 -4.38 0.98
N LEU A 92 13.83 -5.12 0.18
CA LEU A 92 13.23 -6.41 0.56
C LEU A 92 14.23 -7.56 0.45
#